data_AF-A0A8T3Z2F2-F1
#
_entry.id   AF-A0A8T3Z2F2-F1
#
_cell.length_a   1.000
_cell.length_b   1.000
_cell.length_c   1.000
_cell.angle_alpha   90.00
_cell.angle_beta   90.00
_cell.angle_gamma   90.00
#
_symmetry.space_group_name_H-M   'P 1'
#
loop_
_entity.id
_entity.type
_entity.pdbx_description
1 polymer ?
#
loop_
_entity_poly.entity_id
_entity_poly.type
_entity_poly.pdbx_seq_one_letter_code
_entity_poly.pdbx_strand_id
1 'polypeptide(L)'
;MSSLNFENLKALAERFVSQLLQKNYARAASQFDDQMKTAFPESELKKSWQRVTLPAGDLIQMGVLQTAEMEGHRIVSVRCQFELAAIDVQLVFNSQGQISGLSLIPSKTEYHPPAYVDTSTFREVEVTIGKGKWAVPGTLTIPNGSDNNTEPFPGVVLVHGSGPNDRDETIGPNKIF
;
A
#
# COMPACT_ATOMS: atom_id res chain seq x y z
N MET A 1 -21.90 -28.78 -13.03
CA MET A 1 -21.62 -27.33 -13.12
C MET A 1 -20.99 -26.94 -11.80
N SER A 2 -19.70 -26.57 -11.78
CA SER A 2 -19.05 -26.15 -10.53
C SER A 2 -19.67 -24.82 -10.12
N SER A 3 -20.37 -24.77 -8.99
CA SER A 3 -20.90 -23.53 -8.45
C SER A 3 -19.74 -22.56 -8.23
N LEU A 4 -19.84 -21.36 -8.79
CA LEU A 4 -18.93 -20.27 -8.45
C LEU A 4 -19.01 -20.07 -6.93
N ASN A 5 -17.95 -20.37 -6.21
CA ASN A 5 -17.82 -20.20 -4.76
C ASN A 5 -16.49 -19.49 -4.48
N PHE A 6 -16.28 -19.02 -3.26
CA PHE A 6 -15.07 -18.27 -2.93
C PHE A 6 -13.78 -19.08 -3.13
N GLU A 7 -13.79 -20.40 -2.91
CA GLU A 7 -12.60 -21.24 -3.16
C GLU A 7 -12.19 -21.23 -4.64
N ASN A 8 -13.15 -21.36 -5.56
CA ASN A 8 -12.88 -21.25 -6.99
C ASN A 8 -12.40 -19.83 -7.37
N LEU A 9 -13.00 -18.79 -6.78
CA LEU A 9 -12.62 -17.40 -7.06
C LEU A 9 -11.23 -17.05 -6.53
N LYS A 10 -10.83 -17.58 -5.37
CA LYS A 10 -9.47 -17.47 -4.84
C LYS A 10 -8.45 -18.03 -5.83
N ALA A 11 -8.70 -19.24 -6.33
CA ALA A 11 -7.81 -19.87 -7.32
C ALA A 11 -7.77 -19.14 -8.68
N LEU A 12 -8.84 -18.43 -9.07
CA LEU A 12 -8.83 -17.56 -10.24
C LEU A 12 -8.03 -16.28 -9.98
N ALA A 13 -8.21 -15.67 -8.80
CA ALA A 13 -7.49 -14.47 -8.38
C ALA A 13 -5.98 -14.70 -8.31
N GLU A 14 -5.53 -15.76 -7.63
CA GLU A 14 -4.10 -16.11 -7.53
C GLU A 14 -3.49 -16.39 -8.90
N ARG A 15 -4.24 -17.03 -9.79
CA ARG A 15 -3.80 -17.29 -11.17
C ARG A 15 -3.68 -16.02 -11.99
N PHE A 16 -4.63 -15.09 -11.84
CA PHE A 16 -4.56 -13.78 -12.47
C PHE A 16 -3.30 -13.04 -12.02
N VAL A 17 -3.05 -12.96 -10.71
CA VAL A 17 -1.85 -12.29 -10.17
C VAL A 17 -0.57 -13.01 -10.61
N SER A 18 -0.56 -14.34 -10.60
CA SER A 18 0.57 -15.15 -11.11
C SER A 18 0.89 -14.83 -12.57
N GLN A 19 -0.12 -14.60 -13.40
CA GLN A 19 0.07 -14.19 -14.80
C GLN A 19 0.66 -12.79 -14.92
N LEU A 20 0.27 -11.84 -14.07
CA LEU A 20 0.89 -10.52 -14.02
C LEU A 20 2.37 -10.61 -13.64
N LEU A 21 2.70 -11.41 -12.62
CA LEU A 21 4.08 -11.66 -12.18
C LEU A 21 4.93 -12.30 -13.29
N GLN A 22 4.35 -13.24 -14.04
CA GLN A 22 4.99 -13.88 -15.19
C GLN A 22 5.00 -13.01 -16.47
N LYS A 23 4.55 -11.75 -16.38
CA LYS A 23 4.43 -10.82 -17.52
C LYS A 23 3.50 -11.32 -18.63
N ASN A 24 2.60 -12.25 -18.32
CA ASN A 24 1.61 -12.83 -19.22
C ASN A 24 0.33 -11.98 -19.25
N TYR A 25 0.47 -10.70 -19.60
CA TYR A 25 -0.62 -9.72 -19.54
C TYR A 25 -1.81 -10.06 -20.44
N ALA A 26 -1.55 -10.58 -21.65
CA ALA A 26 -2.59 -11.05 -22.56
C ALA A 26 -3.51 -12.11 -21.91
N ARG A 27 -2.92 -13.03 -21.13
CA ARG A 27 -3.66 -14.10 -20.46
C ARG A 27 -4.39 -13.61 -19.22
N ALA A 28 -3.85 -12.61 -18.53
CA ALA A 28 -4.54 -11.94 -17.43
C ALA A 28 -5.77 -11.18 -17.96
N ALA A 29 -5.58 -10.37 -19.00
CA ALA A 29 -6.65 -9.57 -19.61
C ALA A 29 -7.75 -10.42 -20.28
N SER A 30 -7.48 -11.66 -20.67
CA SER A 30 -8.53 -12.53 -21.22
C SER A 30 -9.60 -12.93 -20.19
N GLN A 31 -9.27 -12.85 -18.89
CA GLN A 31 -10.19 -13.14 -17.77
C GLN A 31 -11.15 -11.99 -17.46
N PHE A 32 -10.92 -10.81 -18.04
CA PHE A 32 -11.80 -9.65 -17.93
C PHE A 32 -13.13 -9.91 -18.65
N ASP A 33 -14.20 -9.28 -18.14
CA ASP A 33 -15.43 -9.15 -18.91
C ASP A 33 -15.24 -8.18 -20.10
N ASP A 34 -16.23 -8.10 -21.00
CA ASP A 34 -16.09 -7.35 -22.25
C ASP A 34 -15.97 -5.83 -22.01
N GLN A 35 -16.62 -5.31 -20.96
CA GLN A 35 -16.52 -3.91 -20.58
C GLN A 35 -15.12 -3.59 -20.07
N MET A 36 -14.58 -4.43 -19.20
CA MET A 36 -13.26 -4.32 -18.61
C MET A 36 -12.16 -4.49 -19.67
N LYS A 37 -12.32 -5.38 -20.65
CA LYS A 37 -11.39 -5.50 -21.81
C LYS A 37 -11.32 -4.22 -22.64
N THR A 38 -12.44 -3.51 -22.77
CA THR A 38 -12.53 -2.26 -23.53
C THR A 38 -11.93 -1.10 -22.74
N ALA A 39 -12.27 -0.98 -21.46
CA ALA A 39 -11.81 0.12 -20.60
C ALA A 39 -10.36 -0.05 -20.12
N PHE A 40 -9.91 -1.30 -19.95
CA PHE A 40 -8.62 -1.63 -19.36
C PHE A 40 -7.92 -2.78 -20.12
N PRO A 41 -7.53 -2.54 -21.38
CA PRO A 41 -6.89 -3.56 -22.21
C PRO A 41 -5.49 -3.94 -21.68
N GLU A 42 -4.89 -4.97 -22.30
CA GLU A 42 -3.56 -5.48 -21.94
C GLU A 42 -2.51 -4.38 -21.76
N SER A 43 -2.49 -3.37 -22.64
CA SER A 43 -1.54 -2.27 -22.58
C SER A 43 -1.67 -1.43 -21.30
N GLU A 44 -2.89 -1.15 -20.87
CA GLU A 44 -3.17 -0.36 -19.66
C GLU A 44 -2.96 -1.19 -18.39
N LEU A 45 -3.30 -2.48 -18.45
CA LEU A 45 -2.98 -3.44 -17.40
C LEU A 45 -1.47 -3.53 -17.15
N LYS A 46 -0.69 -3.70 -18.22
CA LYS A 46 0.78 -3.74 -18.14
C LYS A 46 1.34 -2.46 -17.53
N LYS A 47 0.94 -1.28 -18.05
CA LYS A 47 1.41 0.01 -17.53
C LYS A 47 1.08 0.18 -16.05
N SER A 48 -0.16 -0.13 -15.67
CA SER A 48 -0.62 0.05 -14.29
C SER A 48 0.06 -0.89 -13.31
N TRP A 49 0.26 -2.15 -13.70
CA TRP A 49 1.01 -3.13 -12.91
C TRP A 49 2.47 -2.69 -12.74
N GLN A 50 3.16 -2.37 -13.83
CA GLN A 50 4.56 -1.94 -13.77
C GLN A 50 4.76 -0.65 -12.96
N ARG A 51 3.82 0.29 -13.04
CA ARG A 51 3.86 1.54 -12.26
C ARG A 51 3.93 1.28 -10.75
N VAL A 52 3.24 0.24 -10.27
CA VAL A 52 3.22 -0.08 -8.83
C VAL A 52 4.31 -1.08 -8.45
N THR A 53 4.66 -2.04 -9.30
CA THR A 53 5.61 -3.11 -8.94
C THR A 53 7.08 -2.77 -9.19
N LEU A 54 7.42 -1.97 -10.21
CA LEU A 54 8.82 -1.60 -10.47
C LEU A 54 9.50 -0.91 -9.27
N PRO A 55 8.88 0.06 -8.57
CA PRO A 55 9.49 0.64 -7.38
C PRO A 55 9.41 -0.27 -6.14
N ALA A 56 8.63 -1.35 -6.18
CA ALA A 56 8.41 -2.23 -5.02
C ALA A 56 9.52 -3.29 -4.84
N GLY A 57 10.34 -3.53 -5.87
CA GLY A 57 11.42 -4.54 -5.84
C GLY A 57 10.92 -5.94 -6.21
N ASP A 58 11.68 -6.95 -5.81
CA ASP A 58 11.34 -8.35 -6.10
C ASP A 58 10.22 -8.87 -5.20
N LEU A 59 9.44 -9.84 -5.70
CA LEU A 59 8.35 -10.46 -4.94
C LEU A 59 8.92 -11.41 -3.89
N ILE A 60 8.53 -11.23 -2.63
CA ILE A 60 8.86 -12.12 -1.51
C ILE A 60 7.78 -13.20 -1.35
N GLN A 61 6.52 -12.77 -1.27
CA GLN A 61 5.39 -13.67 -1.02
C GLN A 61 4.09 -13.14 -1.62
N MET A 62 3.16 -14.05 -1.93
CA MET A 62 1.83 -13.72 -2.40
C MET A 62 0.81 -14.66 -1.75
N GLY A 63 -0.38 -14.14 -1.41
CA GLY A 63 -1.49 -14.96 -0.95
C GLY A 63 -2.81 -14.21 -0.88
N VAL A 64 -3.91 -14.96 -0.86
CA VAL A 64 -5.24 -14.39 -0.62
C VAL A 64 -5.29 -13.79 0.78
N LEU A 65 -5.59 -12.50 0.85
CA LEU A 65 -5.76 -11.76 2.11
C LEU A 65 -7.18 -11.95 2.66
N GLN A 66 -8.19 -11.71 1.82
CA GLN A 66 -9.59 -11.75 2.24
C GLN A 66 -10.54 -11.90 1.05
N THR A 67 -11.78 -12.27 1.36
CA THR A 67 -12.91 -12.32 0.42
C THR A 67 -14.09 -11.54 0.97
N ALA A 68 -14.82 -10.84 0.11
CA ALA A 68 -16.02 -10.10 0.49
C ALA A 68 -17.13 -10.25 -0.58
N GLU A 69 -18.35 -9.92 -0.21
CA GLU A 69 -19.49 -9.81 -1.13
C GLU A 69 -20.15 -8.45 -0.93
N MET A 70 -20.38 -7.71 -2.02
CA MET A 70 -20.97 -6.37 -1.99
C MET A 70 -21.89 -6.20 -3.20
N GLU A 71 -23.16 -5.89 -2.97
CA GLU A 71 -24.17 -5.67 -4.02
C GLU A 71 -24.26 -6.81 -5.06
N GLY A 72 -24.05 -8.06 -4.63
CA GLY A 72 -24.07 -9.24 -5.51
C GLY A 72 -22.76 -9.47 -6.30
N HIS A 73 -21.77 -8.59 -6.14
CA HIS A 73 -20.41 -8.79 -6.64
C HIS A 73 -19.55 -9.48 -5.60
N ARG A 74 -18.69 -10.38 -6.05
CA ARG A 74 -17.75 -11.10 -5.17
C ARG A 74 -16.36 -10.55 -5.34
N ILE A 75 -15.73 -10.23 -4.22
CA ILE A 75 -14.45 -9.55 -4.17
C ILE A 75 -13.43 -10.49 -3.56
N VAL A 76 -12.26 -10.60 -4.20
CA VAL A 76 -11.10 -11.32 -3.67
C VAL A 76 -9.93 -10.36 -3.65
N SER A 77 -9.29 -10.23 -2.49
CA SER A 77 -8.07 -9.45 -2.32
C SER A 77 -6.87 -10.39 -2.19
N VAL A 78 -5.88 -10.22 -3.04
CA VAL A 78 -4.60 -10.95 -3.01
C VAL A 78 -3.50 -9.97 -2.63
N ARG A 79 -2.77 -10.25 -1.55
CA ARG A 79 -1.62 -9.45 -1.15
C ARG A 79 -0.36 -9.97 -1.84
N CYS A 80 0.35 -9.07 -2.49
CA CYS A 80 1.68 -9.27 -3.04
C CYS A 80 2.68 -8.50 -2.19
N GLN A 81 3.50 -9.20 -1.41
CA GLN A 81 4.61 -8.61 -0.66
C GLN A 81 5.85 -8.57 -1.55
N PHE A 82 6.36 -7.37 -1.77
CA PHE A 82 7.66 -7.14 -2.39
C PHE A 82 8.66 -6.66 -1.34
N GLU A 83 9.92 -6.52 -1.73
CA GLU A 83 11.02 -6.07 -0.87
C GLU A 83 10.77 -4.71 -0.21
N LEU A 84 10.21 -3.75 -0.94
CA LEU A 84 10.05 -2.37 -0.49
C LEU A 84 8.59 -1.98 -0.23
N ALA A 85 7.62 -2.76 -0.71
CA ALA A 85 6.21 -2.47 -0.51
C ALA A 85 5.35 -3.72 -0.58
N ALA A 86 4.15 -3.65 0.00
CA ALA A 86 3.09 -4.61 -0.32
C ALA A 86 2.02 -3.96 -1.19
N ILE A 87 1.47 -4.72 -2.13
CA ILE A 87 0.42 -4.29 -3.05
C ILE A 87 -0.73 -5.27 -2.92
N ASP A 88 -1.90 -4.76 -2.58
CA ASP A 88 -3.13 -5.52 -2.55
C ASP A 88 -3.81 -5.42 -3.91
N VAL A 89 -3.95 -6.57 -4.57
CA VAL A 89 -4.70 -6.73 -5.82
C VAL A 89 -6.11 -7.12 -5.47
N GLN A 90 -7.04 -6.18 -5.58
CA GLN A 90 -8.45 -6.43 -5.36
C GLN A 90 -9.14 -6.70 -6.70
N LEU A 91 -9.78 -7.86 -6.79
CA LEU A 91 -10.51 -8.33 -7.97
C LEU A 91 -11.98 -8.45 -7.64
N VAL A 92 -12.82 -7.87 -8.50
CA VAL A 92 -14.27 -7.98 -8.44
C VAL A 92 -14.73 -8.93 -9.53
N PHE A 93 -15.48 -9.96 -9.15
CA PHE A 93 -16.01 -10.97 -10.05
C PHE A 93 -17.51 -10.78 -10.25
N ASN A 94 -17.94 -10.90 -11.51
CA ASN A 94 -19.35 -10.99 -11.87
C ASN A 94 -19.89 -12.42 -11.65
N SER A 95 -21.19 -12.62 -11.88
CA SER A 95 -21.86 -13.92 -11.71
C SER A 95 -21.33 -15.04 -12.62
N GLN A 96 -20.62 -14.68 -13.69
CA GLN A 96 -20.00 -15.60 -14.65
C GLN A 96 -18.54 -15.93 -14.28
N GLY A 97 -17.99 -15.32 -13.23
CA GLY A 97 -16.61 -15.50 -12.79
C GLY A 97 -15.58 -14.78 -13.66
N GLN A 98 -16.02 -13.80 -14.45
CA GLN A 98 -15.13 -12.87 -15.12
C GLN A 98 -14.82 -11.71 -14.19
N ILE A 99 -13.64 -11.13 -14.35
CA ILE A 99 -13.22 -9.96 -13.58
C ILE A 99 -13.87 -8.72 -14.19
N SER A 100 -14.75 -8.08 -13.41
CA SER A 100 -15.46 -6.85 -13.75
C SER A 100 -14.84 -5.60 -13.10
N GLY A 101 -13.84 -5.79 -12.23
CA GLY A 101 -13.14 -4.70 -11.58
C GLY A 101 -11.76 -5.12 -11.05
N LEU A 102 -10.80 -4.21 -11.12
CA LEU A 102 -9.43 -4.37 -10.63
C LEU A 102 -9.01 -3.09 -9.90
N SER A 103 -8.47 -3.25 -8.70
CA SER A 103 -7.76 -2.19 -7.99
C SER A 103 -6.39 -2.68 -7.53
N LEU A 104 -5.36 -1.88 -7.81
CA LEU A 104 -4.00 -2.10 -7.35
C LEU A 104 -3.73 -1.09 -6.24
N ILE A 105 -3.77 -1.56 -4.99
CA ILE A 105 -3.73 -0.71 -3.81
C ILE A 105 -2.37 -0.91 -3.16
N PRO A 106 -1.45 0.07 -3.18
CA PRO A 106 -0.26 0.03 -2.34
C PRO A 106 -0.73 -0.07 -0.89
N SER A 107 -0.42 -1.18 -0.23
CA SER A 107 -0.76 -1.34 1.18
C SER A 107 0.16 -0.45 2.01
N LYS A 108 -0.35 0.07 3.12
CA LYS A 108 0.49 0.73 4.12
C LYS A 108 1.47 -0.32 4.67
N THR A 109 2.71 -0.29 4.22
CA THR A 109 3.78 -1.06 4.85
C THR A 109 4.00 -0.47 6.24
N GLU A 110 4.07 -1.30 7.28
CA GLU A 110 4.56 -0.84 8.58
C GLU A 110 6.00 -0.35 8.41
N TYR A 111 6.23 0.91 8.76
CA TYR A 111 7.58 1.46 8.80
C TYR A 111 8.40 0.71 9.84
N HIS A 112 9.53 0.16 9.40
CA HIS A 112 10.53 -0.41 10.30
C HIS A 112 11.72 0.54 10.35
N PRO A 113 12.11 1.04 11.53
CA PRO A 113 13.26 1.91 11.64
C PRO A 113 14.54 1.18 11.16
N PRO A 114 15.45 1.86 10.45
CA PRO A 114 16.74 1.30 10.05
C PRO A 114 17.53 0.79 11.25
N ALA A 115 18.40 -0.21 11.03
CA ALA A 115 19.18 -0.86 12.11
C ALA A 115 20.10 0.09 12.91
N TYR A 116 20.41 1.28 12.38
CA TYR A 116 21.19 2.29 13.07
C TYR A 116 20.37 3.12 14.08
N VAL A 117 19.03 3.03 14.03
CA VAL A 117 18.14 3.79 14.92
C VAL A 117 18.01 3.01 16.23
N ASP A 118 18.56 3.59 17.30
CA ASP A 118 18.34 3.12 18.66
C ASP A 118 17.28 3.97 19.35
N THR A 119 16.04 3.48 19.36
CA THR A 119 14.89 4.17 19.96
C THR A 119 15.00 4.34 21.47
N SER A 120 15.95 3.67 22.14
CA SER A 120 16.19 3.86 23.58
C SER A 120 16.98 5.13 23.91
N THR A 121 17.55 5.81 22.90
CA THR A 121 18.39 7.00 23.08
C THR A 121 17.63 8.33 23.07
N PHE A 122 16.35 8.31 22.70
CA PHE A 122 15.50 9.48 22.64
C PHE A 122 14.07 9.16 23.07
N ARG A 123 13.26 10.21 23.21
CA ARG A 123 11.81 10.11 23.42
C ARG A 123 11.09 11.05 22.46
N GLU A 124 9.86 10.71 22.13
CA GLU A 124 8.97 11.56 21.33
C GLU A 124 7.83 12.09 22.19
N VAL A 125 7.50 13.35 21.99
CA VAL A 125 6.41 14.01 22.68
C VAL A 125 5.51 14.68 21.66
N GLU A 126 4.21 14.44 21.75
CA GLU A 126 3.24 15.19 20.95
C GLU A 126 3.20 16.64 21.42
N VAL A 127 3.32 17.55 20.47
CA VAL A 127 3.29 19.00 20.71
C VAL A 127 2.25 19.66 19.81
N THR A 128 1.80 20.84 20.21
CA THR A 128 0.96 21.70 19.37
C THR A 128 1.65 23.05 19.23
N ILE A 129 1.90 23.45 17.99
CA ILE A 129 2.54 24.72 17.66
C ILE A 129 1.47 25.75 17.31
N GLY A 130 1.53 26.91 17.96
CA GLY A 130 0.55 27.99 17.76
C GLY A 130 -0.70 27.85 18.64
N LYS A 131 -1.75 28.61 18.30
CA LYS A 131 -3.00 28.70 19.08
C LYS A 131 -4.22 28.86 18.17
N GLY A 132 -5.39 28.46 18.67
CA GLY A 132 -6.67 28.65 17.99
C GLY A 132 -6.78 27.86 16.69
N LYS A 133 -7.50 28.39 15.71
CA LYS A 133 -7.83 27.70 14.44
C LYS A 133 -6.62 27.34 13.55
N TRP A 134 -5.44 27.89 13.85
CA TRP A 134 -4.20 27.68 13.09
C TRP A 134 -3.18 26.85 13.86
N ALA A 135 -3.56 26.26 15.00
CA ALA A 135 -2.69 25.37 15.74
C ALA A 135 -2.36 24.12 14.91
N VAL A 136 -1.08 23.74 14.87
CA VAL A 136 -0.60 22.60 14.08
C VAL A 136 -0.04 21.53 15.03
N PRO A 137 -0.51 20.27 14.95
CA PRO A 137 0.09 19.18 15.71
C PRO A 137 1.49 18.86 15.19
N GLY A 138 2.40 18.51 16.08
CA GLY A 138 3.77 18.11 15.75
C GLY A 138 4.29 17.03 16.70
N THR A 139 5.46 16.50 16.37
CA THR A 139 6.22 15.60 17.25
C THR A 139 7.56 16.24 17.58
N LEU A 140 7.91 16.24 18.85
CA LEU A 140 9.19 16.71 19.34
C LEU A 140 10.02 15.51 19.80
N THR A 141 11.08 15.23 19.07
CA THR A 141 12.05 14.16 19.38
C THR A 141 13.18 14.74 20.22
N ILE A 142 13.38 14.18 21.42
CA ILE A 142 14.27 14.72 22.45
C ILE A 142 15.28 13.64 22.85
N PRO A 143 16.61 13.87 22.70
CA PRO A 143 17.62 12.96 23.22
C PRO A 143 17.48 12.77 24.74
N ASN A 144 17.61 11.54 25.22
CA ASN A 144 17.57 11.25 26.65
C ASN A 144 18.76 11.92 27.36
N GLY A 145 18.55 12.37 28.61
CA GLY A 145 19.59 13.07 29.40
C GLY A 145 19.74 14.57 29.08
N SER A 146 18.97 15.11 28.15
CA SER A 146 18.92 16.56 27.85
C SER A 146 18.14 17.39 28.89
N ASP A 147 17.46 16.74 29.83
CA ASP A 147 16.59 17.39 30.83
C ASP A 147 17.35 18.25 31.84
N ASN A 148 18.67 18.08 31.92
CA ASN A 148 19.53 18.75 32.90
C ASN A 148 19.90 20.18 32.48
N ASN A 149 19.51 20.60 31.27
CA ASN A 149 19.62 21.97 30.74
C ASN A 149 21.03 22.60 30.83
N THR A 150 22.06 21.77 30.94
CA THR A 150 23.44 22.22 31.19
C THR A 150 24.12 22.78 29.94
N GLU A 151 23.68 22.42 28.73
CA GLU A 151 24.16 22.98 27.45
C GLU A 151 23.04 23.00 26.39
N PRO A 152 23.00 24.02 25.49
CA PRO A 152 22.02 24.09 24.41
C PRO A 152 22.31 23.06 23.30
N PHE A 153 21.26 22.37 22.84
CA PHE A 153 21.34 21.43 21.72
C PHE A 153 20.98 22.10 20.39
N PRO A 154 21.61 21.73 19.27
CA PRO A 154 21.13 22.13 17.96
C PRO A 154 19.75 21.52 17.71
N GLY A 155 18.79 22.36 17.28
CA GLY A 155 17.44 21.94 16.93
C GLY A 155 17.19 22.05 15.44
N VAL A 156 16.45 21.08 14.89
CA VAL A 156 15.95 21.12 13.51
C VAL A 156 14.43 21.10 13.58
N VAL A 157 13.79 21.92 12.74
CA VAL A 157 12.33 21.91 12.56
C VAL A 157 12.05 21.47 11.14
N LEU A 158 11.36 20.35 11.00
CA LEU A 158 10.89 19.81 9.72
C LEU A 158 9.43 20.22 9.55
N VAL A 159 9.12 20.88 8.42
CA VAL A 159 7.78 21.37 8.11
C VAL A 159 7.36 20.76 6.79
N HIS A 160 6.20 20.11 6.79
CA HIS A 160 5.65 19.46 5.61
C HIS A 160 5.31 20.48 4.49
N GLY A 161 5.28 20.01 3.24
CA GLY A 161 4.91 20.81 2.08
C GLY A 161 3.40 21.13 2.00
N SER A 162 2.97 21.76 0.91
CA SER A 162 1.54 22.00 0.67
C SER A 162 0.80 20.69 0.38
N GLY A 163 -0.25 20.37 1.13
CA GLY A 163 -1.12 19.22 0.88
C GLY A 163 -1.55 18.49 2.14
N PRO A 164 -2.39 17.46 2.02
CA PRO A 164 -2.79 16.60 3.14
C PRO A 164 -1.68 15.59 3.49
N ASN A 165 -0.52 16.10 3.90
CA ASN A 165 0.61 15.28 4.34
C ASN A 165 0.51 14.99 5.84
N ASP A 166 1.05 13.85 6.28
CA ASP A 166 1.22 13.57 7.71
C ASP A 166 2.55 14.14 8.24
N ARG A 167 2.77 14.00 9.55
CA ARG A 167 3.94 14.56 10.24
C ARG A 167 5.28 13.95 9.80
N ASP A 168 5.23 12.77 9.18
CA ASP A 168 6.41 12.01 8.77
C ASP A 168 6.71 12.17 7.26
N GLU A 169 5.89 12.97 6.54
CA GLU A 169 5.90 13.05 5.07
C GLU A 169 5.91 11.64 4.44
N THR A 170 4.99 10.78 4.90
CA THR A 170 4.99 9.37 4.53
C THR A 170 4.77 9.18 3.03
N ILE A 171 5.74 8.56 2.36
CA ILE A 171 5.66 8.16 0.95
C ILE A 171 5.88 6.65 0.85
N GLY A 172 4.77 5.91 0.74
CA GLY A 172 4.80 4.45 0.69
C GLY A 172 5.40 3.87 1.98
N PRO A 173 6.50 3.10 1.93
CA PRO A 173 7.16 2.56 3.11
C PRO A 173 8.07 3.58 3.84
N ASN A 174 8.31 4.75 3.24
CA ASN A 174 9.29 5.70 3.75
C ASN A 174 8.62 6.75 4.63
N LYS A 175 9.24 7.04 5.77
CA LYS A 175 9.05 8.26 6.54
C LYS A 175 10.24 9.17 6.25
N ILE A 176 9.98 10.30 5.58
CA ILE A 176 11.03 11.23 5.16
C ILE A 176 11.49 12.10 6.34
N PHE A 177 10.58 12.34 7.30
CA PHE A 177 10.87 12.97 8.58
C PHE A 177 10.93 11.95 9.71
#